data_AF-A0A1S3QM24-F1
#
_entry.id   AF-A0A1S3QM24-F1
#
_cell.length_a   1.000
_cell.length_b   1.000
_cell.length_c   1.000
_cell.angle_alpha   90.00
_cell.angle_beta   90.00
_cell.angle_gamma   90.00
#
_symmetry.space_group_name_H-M   'P 1'
#
loop_
_entity.id
_entity.type
_entity.pdbx_description
1 polymer ?
#
loop_
_entity_poly.entity_id
_entity_poly.type
_entity_poly.pdbx_seq_one_letter_code
_entity_poly.pdbx_strand_id
1 'polypeptide(L)'
;MGTLYGLFQLSDHVICSSGSTPSLNLCQMNCSALIDDNISDDLNCVATIKQTMESGRGQKTMALKRMIDLLFQKECLATVASSYFSKC
;
A
#
# COMPACT_ATOMS: atom_id res chain seq x y z
N MET A 1 13.30 1.96 -2.87
CA MET A 1 11.84 1.88 -3.02
C MET A 1 11.67 2.00 -4.51
N GLY A 2 11.08 0.99 -5.16
CA GLY A 2 10.97 1.00 -6.62
C GLY A 2 9.97 2.05 -7.09
N THR A 3 9.39 1.85 -8.27
CA THR A 3 8.33 2.74 -8.77
C THR A 3 7.09 2.63 -7.87
N LEU A 4 6.43 3.76 -7.61
CA LEU A 4 5.20 3.84 -6.82
C LEU A 4 3.99 3.99 -7.76
N TYR A 5 2.91 3.29 -7.46
CA TYR A 5 1.72 3.21 -8.32
C TYR A 5 0.47 3.63 -7.57
N GLY A 6 -0.46 4.26 -8.30
CA GLY A 6 -1.82 4.48 -7.85
C GLY A 6 -2.02 5.51 -6.76
N LEU A 7 -3.27 5.60 -6.31
CA LEU A 7 -3.70 6.54 -5.27
C LEU A 7 -2.93 6.34 -3.96
N PHE A 8 -2.64 5.09 -3.60
CA PHE A 8 -1.96 4.72 -2.35
C PHE A 8 -0.43 4.67 -2.47
N GLN A 9 0.13 5.02 -3.64
CA GLN A 9 1.57 5.07 -3.88
C GLN A 9 2.30 3.77 -3.50
N LEU A 10 1.79 2.63 -3.99
CA LEU A 10 2.27 1.29 -3.64
C LEU A 10 3.49 0.89 -4.48
N SER A 11 4.52 0.33 -3.85
CA SER A 11 5.81 0.04 -4.52
C SER A 11 5.83 -1.30 -5.26
N ASP A 12 6.35 -1.31 -6.49
CA ASP A 12 6.59 -2.53 -7.29
C ASP A 12 7.71 -3.46 -6.78
N HIS A 13 8.52 -3.04 -5.82
CA HIS A 13 9.50 -3.92 -5.19
C HIS A 13 8.89 -4.79 -4.07
N VAL A 14 7.72 -4.38 -3.54
CA VAL A 14 7.15 -4.97 -2.32
C VAL A 14 5.71 -5.44 -2.54
N ILE A 15 4.90 -4.64 -3.22
CA ILE A 15 3.44 -4.76 -3.19
C ILE A 15 2.90 -5.48 -4.43
N CYS A 16 3.28 -5.03 -5.62
CA CYS A 16 2.82 -5.55 -6.90
C CYS A 16 4.01 -5.94 -7.78
N SER A 17 3.76 -6.63 -8.89
CA SER A 17 4.79 -6.93 -9.90
C SER A 17 4.62 -6.02 -11.13
N SER A 18 5.67 -5.27 -11.48
CA SER A 18 5.74 -4.46 -12.70
C SER A 18 6.34 -5.24 -13.90
N GLY A 19 6.83 -6.46 -13.66
CA GLY A 19 7.55 -7.27 -14.66
C GLY A 19 8.97 -6.76 -15.00
N SER A 20 9.34 -5.56 -14.55
CA SER A 20 10.62 -4.91 -14.86
C SER A 20 11.65 -5.05 -13.74
N THR A 21 11.20 -5.28 -12.51
CA THR A 21 12.04 -5.39 -11.30
C THR A 21 11.63 -6.59 -10.45
N PRO A 22 12.58 -7.25 -9.75
CA PRO A 22 12.22 -8.26 -8.76
C PRO A 22 11.30 -7.69 -7.68
N SER A 23 10.23 -8.43 -7.35
CA SER A 23 9.20 -8.01 -6.42
C SER A 23 8.87 -9.11 -5.41
N LEU A 24 8.57 -8.72 -4.17
CA LEU A 24 7.91 -9.61 -3.21
C LEU A 24 6.46 -9.91 -3.62
N ASN A 25 5.85 -9.00 -4.38
CA ASN A 25 4.48 -9.09 -4.88
C ASN A 25 3.47 -9.52 -3.80
N LEU A 26 3.48 -8.81 -2.66
CA LEU A 26 2.68 -9.15 -1.48
C LEU A 26 1.18 -9.29 -1.79
N CYS A 27 0.65 -8.45 -2.69
CA CYS A 27 -0.75 -8.46 -3.09
C CYS A 27 -1.02 -9.36 -4.30
N GLN A 28 -0.02 -10.09 -4.79
CA GLN A 28 -0.13 -11.08 -5.87
C GLN A 28 -0.80 -10.52 -7.14
N MET A 29 -0.42 -9.31 -7.54
CA MET A 29 -1.08 -8.57 -8.63
C MET A 29 -0.08 -7.86 -9.56
N ASN A 30 -0.54 -7.45 -10.75
CA ASN A 30 0.23 -6.57 -11.63
C ASN A 30 0.07 -5.12 -11.19
N CYS A 31 1.15 -4.34 -11.24
CA CYS A 31 1.09 -2.91 -10.88
C CYS A 31 0.19 -2.07 -11.79
N SER A 32 -0.18 -2.57 -12.99
CA SER A 32 -1.15 -1.90 -13.86
C SER A 32 -2.56 -1.83 -13.27
N ALA A 33 -2.93 -2.76 -12.38
CA ALA A 33 -4.24 -2.76 -11.74
C ALA A 33 -4.38 -1.59 -10.74
N LEU A 34 -3.27 -1.16 -10.14
CA LEU A 34 -3.24 -0.03 -9.21
C LEU A 34 -3.39 1.35 -9.87
N ILE A 35 -3.43 1.42 -11.20
CA ILE A 35 -3.54 2.68 -11.95
C ILE A 35 -4.77 2.69 -12.86
N ASP A 36 -5.65 1.72 -12.72
CA ASP A 36 -6.94 1.73 -13.37
C ASP A 36 -7.98 2.52 -12.54
N ASP A 37 -9.20 2.65 -13.07
CA ASP A 37 -10.25 3.44 -12.42
C ASP A 37 -10.94 2.70 -11.26
N ASN A 38 -10.73 1.39 -11.12
CA ASN A 38 -11.38 0.55 -10.13
C ASN A 38 -10.48 0.38 -8.89
N ILE A 39 -10.71 1.20 -7.87
CA ILE A 39 -9.93 1.16 -6.62
C ILE A 39 -10.19 -0.07 -5.71
N SER A 40 -10.98 -1.06 -6.15
CA SER A 40 -11.40 -2.17 -5.27
C SER A 40 -10.24 -3.08 -4.91
N ASP A 41 -9.37 -3.40 -5.86
CA ASP A 41 -8.17 -4.21 -5.64
C ASP A 41 -7.09 -3.43 -4.86
N ASP A 42 -6.97 -2.12 -5.06
CA ASP A 42 -6.13 -1.25 -4.24
C ASP A 42 -6.52 -1.33 -2.76
N LEU A 43 -7.81 -1.18 -2.46
CA LEU A 43 -8.35 -1.23 -1.10
C LEU A 43 -8.10 -2.60 -0.45
N ASN A 44 -8.33 -3.68 -1.20
CA ASN A 44 -8.02 -5.04 -0.74
C ASN A 44 -6.53 -5.20 -0.43
N CYS A 45 -5.66 -4.65 -1.27
CA CYS A 45 -4.22 -4.70 -1.07
C CYS A 45 -3.77 -3.91 0.17
N VAL A 46 -4.32 -2.71 0.41
CA VAL A 46 -4.06 -1.93 1.65
C VAL A 46 -4.49 -2.73 2.89
N ALA A 47 -5.63 -3.43 2.83
CA ALA A 47 -6.08 -4.31 3.91
C ALA A 47 -5.09 -5.47 4.16
N THR A 48 -4.56 -6.11 3.11
CA THR A 48 -3.52 -7.13 3.22
C THR A 48 -2.24 -6.59 3.88
N ILE A 49 -1.81 -5.37 3.54
CA ILE A 49 -0.64 -4.72 4.15
C ILE A 49 -0.89 -4.50 5.64
N LYS A 50 -2.07 -4.00 6.02
CA LYS A 50 -2.47 -3.82 7.42
C LYS A 50 -2.45 -5.14 8.19
N GLN A 51 -3.04 -6.20 7.64
CA GLN A 51 -3.05 -7.53 8.27
C GLN A 51 -1.63 -8.11 8.41
N THR A 52 -0.77 -7.86 7.44
CA THR A 52 0.65 -8.27 7.48
C THR A 52 1.40 -7.53 8.60
N MET A 53 1.11 -6.25 8.82
CA MET A 53 1.65 -5.46 9.92
C MET A 53 1.23 -6.01 11.29
N GLU A 54 -0.07 -6.30 11.46
CA GLU A 54 -0.67 -6.73 12.73
C GLU A 54 -0.29 -8.17 13.11
N SER A 55 -0.24 -9.08 12.13
CA SER A 55 0.02 -10.50 12.38
C SER A 55 1.46 -10.81 12.81
N GLY A 56 2.41 -9.90 12.59
CA GLY A 56 3.83 -10.13 12.88
C GLY A 56 4.45 -11.31 12.12
N ARG A 57 3.71 -11.93 11.19
CA ARG A 57 4.08 -13.15 10.46
C ARG A 57 4.94 -12.90 9.22
N GLY A 58 5.08 -11.65 8.79
CA GLY A 58 6.02 -11.28 7.73
C GLY A 58 7.42 -11.10 8.29
N GLN A 59 8.44 -11.61 7.59
CA GLN A 59 9.80 -11.12 7.75
C GLN A 59 9.75 -9.61 7.50
N LYS A 60 9.80 -8.79 8.56
CA LYS A 60 9.69 -7.34 8.46
C LYS A 60 10.94 -6.80 7.78
N THR A 61 10.95 -6.84 6.45
CA THR A 61 11.99 -6.20 5.66
C THR A 61 11.89 -4.70 5.90
N MET A 62 13.02 -4.01 5.88
CA MET A 62 13.04 -2.55 5.95
C MET A 62 12.19 -1.92 4.84
N ALA A 63 12.07 -2.59 3.69
CA ALA A 63 11.24 -2.15 2.58
C ALA A 63 9.73 -2.19 2.91
N LEU A 64 9.25 -3.30 3.49
CA LEU A 64 7.85 -3.40 3.92
C LEU A 64 7.54 -2.42 5.05
N LYS A 65 8.46 -2.26 6.02
CA LYS A 65 8.31 -1.25 7.07
C LYS A 65 8.18 0.16 6.50
N ARG A 66 9.04 0.54 5.54
CA ARG A 66 8.93 1.84 4.87
C ARG A 66 7.63 2.00 4.12
N MET A 67 7.09 0.95 3.48
CA MET A 67 5.75 1.05 2.86
C MET A 67 4.65 1.27 3.88
N ILE A 68 4.69 0.57 5.02
CA ILE A 68 3.74 0.77 6.11
C ILE A 68 3.82 2.21 6.63
N ASP A 69 5.04 2.74 6.84
CA ASP A 69 5.24 4.12 7.30
C ASP A 69 4.72 5.17 6.30
N LEU A 70 4.77 4.88 4.98
CA LEU A 70 4.21 5.75 3.94
C LEU A 70 2.67 5.74 3.91
N LEU A 71 2.06 4.58 4.15
CA LEU A 71 0.59 4.40 4.15
C LEU A 71 -0.07 4.92 5.43
N PHE A 72 0.58 4.70 6.59
CA PHE A 72 0.02 5.00 7.92
C PHE A 72 0.83 6.10 8.60
N GLN A 73 0.76 7.29 8.00
CA GLN A 73 1.47 8.48 8.45
C GLN A 73 1.03 8.91 9.85
N LYS A 74 1.99 9.37 10.66
CA LYS A 74 1.73 9.76 12.06
C LYS A 74 0.92 11.04 12.14
N GLU A 75 1.07 11.90 11.15
CA GLU A 75 0.38 13.17 10.98
C GLU A 75 -1.14 12.97 10.91
N CYS A 76 -1.59 11.81 10.40
CA CYS A 76 -3.00 11.47 10.31
C CYS A 76 -3.60 10.97 11.64
N LEU A 77 -2.80 10.58 12.64
CA LEU A 77 -3.28 9.99 13.89
C LEU A 77 -4.11 10.96 14.75
N ALA A 78 -3.76 12.24 14.71
CA ALA A 78 -4.48 13.28 15.46
C ALA A 78 -5.62 13.91 14.65
N THR A 79 -5.83 13.46 13.40
CA THR A 79 -6.86 14.04 12.52
C THR A 79 -8.19 13.34 12.70
N VAL A 80 -9.28 14.12 12.69
CA VAL A 80 -10.63 13.57 12.69
C VAL A 80 -11.01 13.24 11.25
N ALA A 81 -11.14 11.95 10.92
CA ALA A 81 -11.38 11.50 9.54
C ALA A 81 -12.58 12.19 8.86
N SER A 82 -13.64 12.53 9.61
CA SER A 82 -14.81 13.21 9.05
C SER A 82 -14.53 14.63 8.54
N SER A 83 -13.43 15.27 8.94
CA SER A 83 -13.07 16.61 8.44
C SER A 83 -12.74 16.60 6.95
N TYR A 84 -12.11 15.52 6.45
CA TYR A 84 -11.79 15.33 5.04
C TYR A 84 -13.03 15.19 4.15
N PHE A 85 -14.15 14.76 4.72
CA PHE A 85 -15.43 14.54 4.02
C PHE A 85 -16.49 15.57 4.40
N SER A 86 -16.11 16.66 5.06
CA SER A 86 -17.04 17.64 5.66
C SER A 86 -17.93 18.39 4.66
N LYS A 87 -17.60 18.35 3.37
CA LYS A 87 -18.33 19.03 2.28
C LYS A 87 -18.72 18.09 1.15
N CYS A 88 -18.64 16.79 1.39
CA CYS A 88 -19.03 15.75 0.45
C CYS A 88 -20.51 15.41 0.62
#